data_AF-A0A433E4V7-F1
#
_entry.id   AF-A0A433E4V7-F1
#
_cell.length_a   1.000
_cell.length_b   1.000
_cell.length_c   1.000
_cell.angle_alpha   90.00
_cell.angle_beta   90.00
_cell.angle_gamma   90.00
#
_symmetry.space_group_name_H-M   'P 1'
#
loop_
_entity.id
_entity.type
_entity.pdbx_description
1 polymer ?
#
loop_
_entity_poly.entity_id
_entity_poly.type
_entity_poly.pdbx_seq_one_letter_code
_entity_poly.pdbx_strand_id
1 'polypeptide(L)'
;MTSLTPQSDDEDGPDSSWWRSAAACSGMPPQIVFARRERDAAPALRACARCPVLRRCEETVAPADSWFDGVSAGRLWRNGRPVTTRAAHTAQHREER
;
A
#
# COMPACT_ATOMS: atom_id res chain seq x y z
N MET A 1 -47.56 5.96 19.68
CA MET A 1 -46.71 4.75 19.61
C MET A 1 -45.70 4.97 18.49
N THR A 2 -44.80 5.94 18.66
CA THR A 2 -43.83 6.29 17.61
C THR A 2 -42.45 6.05 18.19
N SER A 3 -41.92 4.86 17.96
CA SER A 3 -40.53 4.54 18.25
C SER A 3 -39.66 5.28 17.23
N LEU A 4 -39.13 6.42 17.65
CA LEU A 4 -37.99 7.07 17.02
C LEU A 4 -36.74 6.29 17.44
N THR A 5 -36.22 5.44 16.56
CA THR A 5 -34.87 4.90 16.69
C THR A 5 -33.87 5.99 16.26
N PRO A 6 -32.95 6.45 17.13
CA PRO A 6 -31.77 7.20 16.68
C PRO A 6 -30.88 6.23 15.87
N GLN A 7 -30.67 6.53 14.59
CA GLN A 7 -29.47 7.17 14.03
C GLN A 7 -28.26 6.24 13.94
N SER A 8 -27.90 5.98 12.68
CA SER A 8 -26.57 5.69 12.15
C SER A 8 -25.99 4.32 12.50
N ASP A 9 -26.14 3.39 11.56
CA ASP A 9 -25.21 2.31 11.32
C ASP A 9 -23.79 2.88 11.08
N ASP A 10 -23.11 3.22 12.16
CA ASP A 10 -21.65 3.26 12.27
C ASP A 10 -21.08 1.83 12.25
N GLU A 11 -21.45 1.03 11.23
CA GLU A 11 -20.86 -0.30 10.98
C GLU A 11 -19.71 -0.18 9.95
N ASP A 12 -18.86 0.83 10.10
CA ASP A 12 -17.48 0.78 9.58
C ASP A 12 -16.65 0.03 10.62
N GLY A 13 -16.67 -1.30 10.54
CA GLY A 13 -15.95 -2.16 11.47
C GLY A 13 -14.47 -1.76 11.58
N PRO A 14 -13.84 -1.81 12.77
CA PRO A 14 -12.48 -1.30 13.04
C PRO A 14 -11.32 -2.03 12.31
N ASP A 15 -11.60 -2.82 11.28
CA ASP A 15 -10.68 -3.78 10.67
C ASP A 15 -10.26 -3.49 9.22
N SER A 16 -10.84 -2.48 8.56
CA SER A 16 -10.50 -2.20 7.14
C SER A 16 -9.28 -1.31 6.96
N SER A 17 -8.88 -0.53 7.96
CA SER A 17 -7.81 0.47 7.87
C SER A 17 -6.58 0.19 8.74
N TRP A 18 -6.63 -0.79 9.67
CA TRP A 18 -5.50 -1.10 10.56
C TRP A 18 -4.21 -1.42 9.80
N TRP A 19 -4.34 -2.10 8.65
CA TRP A 19 -3.22 -2.46 7.81
C TRP A 19 -2.54 -1.21 7.21
N ARG A 20 -3.30 -0.12 6.95
CA ARG A 20 -2.73 1.16 6.48
C ARG A 20 -1.85 1.76 7.55
N SER A 21 -2.27 1.70 8.82
CA SER A 21 -1.47 2.17 9.96
C SER A 21 -0.23 1.29 10.20
N ALA A 22 -0.36 -0.03 10.00
CA ALA A 22 0.75 -0.99 10.11
C ALA A 22 1.71 -0.98 8.91
N ALA A 23 1.37 -0.27 7.83
CA ALA A 23 2.25 -0.15 6.67
C ALA A 23 3.53 0.61 7.02
N ALA A 24 4.69 0.10 6.62
CA ALA A 24 5.97 0.72 6.93
C ALA A 24 6.14 2.11 6.30
N CYS A 25 5.35 2.43 5.26
CA CYS A 25 5.30 3.72 4.60
C CYS A 25 4.25 4.69 5.18
N SER A 26 3.45 4.29 6.18
CA SER A 26 2.32 5.09 6.69
C SER A 26 2.73 6.44 7.29
N GLY A 27 3.93 6.52 7.88
CA GLY A 27 4.50 7.75 8.44
C GLY A 27 5.36 8.56 7.46
N MET A 28 5.42 8.18 6.18
CA MET A 28 6.27 8.85 5.19
C MET A 28 5.52 9.97 4.45
N PRO A 29 6.24 10.97 3.93
CA PRO A 29 5.63 12.00 3.11
C PRO A 29 5.01 11.39 1.84
N PRO A 30 3.82 11.84 1.43
CA PRO A 30 3.15 11.31 0.24
C PRO A 30 3.99 11.53 -1.03
N GLN A 31 4.75 12.62 -1.11
CA GLN A 31 5.66 12.86 -2.24
C GLN A 31 6.77 11.81 -2.40
N ILE A 32 7.09 11.04 -1.36
CA ILE A 32 8.05 9.93 -1.40
C ILE A 32 7.34 8.62 -1.79
N VAL A 33 6.17 8.35 -1.19
CA VAL A 33 5.39 7.11 -1.44
C VAL A 33 4.82 7.09 -2.86
N PHE A 34 4.27 8.22 -3.32
CA PHE A 34 3.71 8.40 -4.66
C PHE A 34 4.74 8.93 -5.67
N ALA A 35 6.04 8.84 -5.35
CA ALA A 35 7.08 9.28 -6.26
C ALA A 35 7.14 8.38 -7.50
N ARG A 36 7.12 9.01 -8.69
CA ARG A 36 7.25 8.31 -9.99
C ARG A 36 8.68 7.90 -10.33
N ARG A 37 9.67 8.44 -9.61
CA ARG A 37 11.09 8.27 -9.88
C ARG A 37 11.70 7.40 -8.79
N GLU A 38 12.46 6.38 -9.19
CA GLU A 38 13.09 5.43 -8.26
C GLU A 38 13.90 6.12 -7.16
N ARG A 39 14.72 7.13 -7.51
CA ARG A 39 15.55 7.85 -6.54
C ARG A 39 14.75 8.56 -5.43
N ASP A 40 13.57 9.07 -5.79
CA ASP A 40 12.69 9.81 -4.89
C ASP A 40 11.83 8.82 -4.08
N ALA A 41 11.46 7.69 -4.69
CA ALA A 41 10.78 6.56 -4.07
C ALA A 41 11.68 5.65 -3.21
N ALA A 42 13.01 5.78 -3.31
CA ALA A 42 13.97 4.88 -2.69
C ALA A 42 13.76 4.71 -1.16
N PRO A 43 13.45 5.77 -0.39
CA PRO A 43 13.15 5.61 1.04
C PRO A 43 11.88 4.75 1.27
N ALA A 44 10.83 4.96 0.50
CA ALA A 44 9.59 4.19 0.58
C ALA A 44 9.81 2.73 0.14
N LEU A 45 10.56 2.49 -0.94
CA LEU A 45 10.91 1.14 -1.39
C LEU A 45 11.66 0.36 -0.31
N ARG A 46 12.64 0.98 0.36
CA ARG A 46 13.38 0.34 1.45
C ARG A 46 12.51 -0.01 2.66
N ALA A 47 11.57 0.85 3.01
CA ALA A 47 10.62 0.56 4.10
C ALA A 47 9.62 -0.54 3.69
N CYS A 48 9.04 -0.43 2.50
CA CYS A 48 8.09 -1.40 1.98
C CYS A 48 8.71 -2.79 1.82
N ALA A 49 10.01 -2.91 1.50
CA ALA A 49 10.70 -4.19 1.38
C ALA A 49 10.64 -5.08 2.64
N ARG A 50 10.37 -4.49 3.82
CA ARG A 50 10.25 -5.22 5.10
C ARG A 50 8.85 -5.11 5.70
N CYS A 51 7.87 -4.66 4.93
CA CYS A 51 6.55 -4.34 5.44
C CYS A 51 5.72 -5.62 5.67
N PRO A 52 5.03 -5.75 6.82
CA PRO A 52 4.23 -6.95 7.12
C PRO A 52 2.93 -7.03 6.32
N VAL A 53 2.45 -5.92 5.76
CA VAL A 53 1.15 -5.83 5.07
C VAL A 53 1.28 -5.80 3.53
N LEU A 54 2.38 -6.30 2.98
CA LEU A 54 2.67 -6.27 1.54
C LEU A 54 1.53 -6.83 0.69
N ARG A 55 1.07 -8.04 1.01
CA ARG A 55 0.01 -8.73 0.26
C ARG A 55 -1.32 -7.98 0.31
N ARG A 56 -1.74 -7.56 1.51
CA ARG A 56 -2.99 -6.78 1.71
C ARG A 56 -2.91 -5.44 0.98
N CYS A 57 -1.73 -4.80 0.97
CA CYS A 57 -1.49 -3.56 0.25
C CYS A 57 -1.65 -3.75 -1.27
N GLU A 58 -1.10 -4.82 -1.83
CA GLU A 58 -1.26 -5.14 -3.25
C GLU A 58 -2.73 -5.40 -3.62
N GLU A 59 -3.41 -6.26 -2.86
CA GLU A 59 -4.82 -6.63 -3.08
C GLU A 59 -5.75 -5.41 -2.98
N THR A 60 -5.50 -4.50 -2.03
CA THR A 60 -6.37 -3.34 -1.81
C THR A 60 -6.11 -2.21 -2.80
N VAL A 61 -4.84 -1.96 -3.15
CA VAL A 61 -4.50 -0.92 -4.14
C VAL A 61 -4.82 -1.41 -5.56
N ALA A 62 -4.73 -2.72 -5.79
CA ALA A 62 -4.88 -3.36 -7.09
C ALA A 62 -4.18 -2.54 -8.19
N PRO A 63 -2.85 -2.33 -8.08
CA PRO A 63 -2.18 -1.28 -8.84
C PRO A 63 -2.30 -1.48 -10.36
N ALA A 64 -2.42 -2.72 -10.84
CA ALA A 64 -2.67 -3.06 -12.24
C ALA A 64 -4.04 -2.58 -12.73
N ASP A 65 -5.09 -2.75 -11.93
CA ASP A 65 -6.47 -2.36 -12.25
C ASP A 65 -6.71 -0.87 -12.01
N SER A 66 -6.07 -0.30 -10.98
CA SER A 66 -6.23 1.11 -10.56
C SER A 66 -5.28 2.07 -11.28
N TRP A 67 -4.44 1.59 -12.21
CA TRP A 67 -3.45 2.41 -12.92
C TRP A 67 -2.51 3.18 -11.99
N PHE A 68 -2.18 2.57 -10.85
CA PHE A 68 -1.50 3.24 -9.75
C PHE A 68 -0.07 3.67 -10.13
N ASP A 69 0.31 4.84 -9.65
CA ASP A 69 1.65 5.42 -9.75
C ASP A 69 2.26 5.58 -8.35
N GLY A 70 3.40 4.94 -8.11
CA GLY A 70 4.12 5.06 -6.84
C GLY A 70 4.52 3.70 -6.26
N VAL A 71 4.87 3.67 -4.98
CA VAL A 71 5.31 2.45 -4.30
C VAL A 71 4.10 1.71 -3.72
N SER A 72 3.88 0.49 -4.18
CA SER A 72 2.90 -0.43 -3.62
C SER A 72 3.48 -1.84 -3.57
N ALA A 73 3.16 -2.59 -2.52
CA ALA A 73 3.65 -3.96 -2.33
C ALA A 73 5.19 -4.10 -2.47
N GLY A 74 5.95 -3.10 -2.00
CA GLY A 74 7.42 -3.12 -2.10
C GLY A 74 7.97 -2.92 -3.51
N ARG A 75 7.12 -2.57 -4.47
CA ARG A 75 7.47 -2.35 -5.88
C ARG A 75 7.09 -0.96 -6.30
N LEU A 76 7.85 -0.41 -7.24
CA LEU A 76 7.47 0.84 -7.91
C LEU A 76 6.51 0.50 -9.04
N TRP A 77 5.36 1.14 -9.06
CA TRP A 77 4.35 1.02 -10.10
C TRP A 77 4.29 2.32 -10.89
N ARG A 78 4.05 2.17 -12.19
CA ARG A 78 3.86 3.31 -13.09
C ARG A 78 2.80 2.96 -14.13
N ASN A 79 1.73 3.76 -14.18
CA ASN A 79 0.54 3.48 -14.99
C ASN A 79 0.05 2.04 -14.78
N GLY A 80 0.04 1.56 -13.53
CA GLY A 80 -0.35 0.19 -13.19
C GLY A 80 0.60 -0.91 -13.68
N ARG A 81 1.81 -0.57 -14.14
CA ARG A 81 2.84 -1.56 -14.48
C ARG A 81 3.96 -1.56 -13.44
N PRO A 82 4.41 -2.73 -12.98
CA PRO A 82 5.56 -2.80 -12.09
C PRO A 82 6.82 -2.39 -12.87
N VAL A 83 7.55 -1.43 -12.31
CA VAL A 83 8.84 -0.98 -12.82
C VAL A 83 9.91 -1.81 -12.14
N THR A 84 10.75 -2.48 -12.93
CA THR A 84 11.92 -3.16 -12.40
C THR A 84 12.87 -2.08 -11.89
N THR A 85 13.07 -2.08 -10.58
CA THR A 85 13.99 -1.17 -9.89
C THR A 85 15.12 -2.02 -9.33
N ARG A 86 16.34 -1.48 -9.25
CA ARG A 86 17.49 -2.27 -8.77
C ARG A 86 17.31 -2.75 -7.32
N ALA A 87 16.40 -2.11 -6.58
CA ALA A 87 15.97 -2.49 -5.24
C ALA A 87 14.89 -3.60 -5.18
N ALA A 88 14.12 -3.82 -6.25
CA ALA A 88 13.03 -4.81 -6.28
C ALA A 88 13.53 -6.27 -6.32
N HIS A 89 14.78 -6.51 -6.75
CA HIS A 89 15.36 -7.85 -6.85
C HIS A 89 15.41 -8.61 -5.51
N THR A 90 15.37 -7.93 -4.37
CA THR A 90 15.44 -8.58 -3.05
C THR A 90 14.06 -9.01 -2.52
N ALA A 91 12.97 -8.41 -3.00
CA ALA A 91 11.62 -8.73 -2.52
C ALA A 91 11.04 -9.99 -3.19
N GLN A 92 11.53 -10.37 -4.37
CA GLN A 92 11.01 -11.52 -5.13
C GLN A 92 11.49 -12.88 -4.60
N HIS A 93 12.49 -12.92 -3.72
CA HIS A 93 13.17 -14.16 -3.30
C HIS A 93 12.64 -14.79 -1.99
N ARG A 94 11.55 -14.26 -1.40
CA ARG A 94 11.02 -14.72 -0.09
C ARG A 94 9.71 -15.54 -0.18
N GLU A 95 9.15 -15.75 -1.37
CA GLU A 95 7.93 -16.55 -1.55
C GLU A 95 8.21 -17.99 -2.03
N GLU A 96 9.48 -18.34 -2.23
CA GLU A 96 9.96 -19.68 -2.59
C GLU A 96 10.83 -20.27 -1.47
N ARG A 97 10.21 -20.61 -0.33
CA ARG A 97 10.77 -21.56 0.64
C ARG A 97 9.70 -22.27 1.47
#